data_AF-A0A7Y4TP01-F1
#
_entry.id   AF-A0A7Y4TP01-F1
#
_cell.length_a   1.000
_cell.length_b   1.000
_cell.length_c   1.000
_cell.angle_alpha   90.00
_cell.angle_beta   90.00
_cell.angle_gamma   90.00
#
_symmetry.space_group_name_H-M   'P 1'
#
loop_
_entity.id
_entity.type
_entity.pdbx_description
1 polymer ?
#
loop_
_entity_poly.entity_id
_entity_poly.type
_entity_poly.pdbx_seq_one_letter_code
_entity_poly.pdbx_strand_id
1 'polypeptide(L)'
;MKLRIRARNNSAGVAWIVIGGKRRTSADPALGSQWLISCLTFVERVFGKDSIYYDELKGLHPKVFSTEGWVAVEKVIGVLKAAKDDYENGYLSETQTLIAAEVFEDFLEQSEHLLNQGYFTAAAVIAGSVLEDGLRKLCLRKGITLSTKPKLDMMNADLAKTGVYNLLKQKQITALADLRNKAAHGLGGFTKEDVDSMINDVRRFMRDYFS
;
A
#
# COMPACT_ATOMS: atom_id res chain seq x y z
N MET A 1 -6.62 33.36 -50.54
CA MET A 1 -5.61 32.28 -50.44
C MET A 1 -6.35 30.96 -50.20
N LYS A 2 -6.46 30.08 -51.20
CA LYS A 2 -7.25 28.83 -51.12
C LYS A 2 -6.55 27.84 -50.16
N LEU A 3 -7.17 27.56 -49.01
CA LEU A 3 -6.74 26.46 -48.13
C LEU A 3 -6.99 25.12 -48.83
N ARG A 4 -5.91 24.41 -49.16
CA ARG A 4 -5.97 23.10 -49.83
C ARG A 4 -5.75 22.02 -48.75
N ILE A 5 -6.85 21.48 -48.20
CA ILE A 5 -6.78 20.36 -47.26
C ILE A 5 -6.59 19.08 -48.07
N ARG A 6 -5.45 18.40 -47.90
CA ARG A 6 -5.20 17.06 -48.44
C ARG A 6 -5.13 16.08 -47.27
N ALA A 7 -6.18 15.28 -47.09
CA ALA A 7 -6.10 14.10 -46.24
C ALA A 7 -5.46 12.96 -47.04
N ARG A 8 -4.38 12.36 -46.53
CA ARG A 8 -3.88 11.06 -47.01
C ARG A 8 -3.88 10.12 -45.81
N ASN A 9 -4.63 9.03 -45.94
CA ASN A 9 -4.61 7.94 -44.98
C ASN A 9 -3.43 7.01 -45.32
N ASN A 10 -2.64 6.60 -44.33
CA ASN A 10 -1.72 5.48 -44.47
C ASN A 10 -2.20 4.32 -43.58
N SER A 11 -1.76 3.11 -43.89
CA SER A 11 -2.12 1.82 -43.25
C SER A 11 -1.90 1.71 -41.74
N ALA A 12 -1.45 2.79 -41.08
CA ALA A 12 -1.27 2.90 -39.63
C ALA A 12 -2.31 3.80 -38.91
N GLY A 13 -3.37 4.25 -39.60
CA GLY A 13 -4.50 4.96 -38.96
C GLY A 13 -4.23 6.42 -38.54
N VAL A 14 -3.05 6.97 -38.87
CA VAL A 14 -2.69 8.35 -38.51
C VAL A 14 -3.02 9.31 -39.66
N ALA A 15 -4.02 10.17 -39.44
CA ALA A 15 -4.30 11.28 -40.34
C ALA A 15 -3.48 12.53 -39.94
N TRP A 16 -2.97 13.24 -40.94
CA TRP A 16 -2.21 14.48 -40.75
C TRP A 16 -2.98 15.64 -41.36
N ILE A 17 -3.13 16.72 -40.60
CA ILE A 17 -3.68 17.98 -41.11
C ILE A 17 -2.57 19.03 -41.03
N VAL A 18 -2.27 19.66 -42.17
CA VAL A 18 -1.32 20.79 -42.24
C VAL A 18 -2.12 22.08 -42.22
N ILE A 19 -2.04 22.81 -41.11
CA ILE A 19 -2.59 24.16 -40.96
C ILE A 19 -1.42 25.08 -40.58
N GLY A 20 -1.14 26.10 -41.41
CA GLY A 20 -0.10 27.10 -41.10
C GLY A 20 1.34 26.57 -41.05
N GLY A 21 1.66 25.51 -41.79
CA GLY A 21 3.04 24.99 -41.89
C GLY A 21 3.51 24.05 -40.77
N LYS A 22 2.72 23.87 -39.69
CA LYS A 22 2.97 22.84 -38.67
C LYS A 22 2.21 21.56 -39.00
N ARG A 23 2.89 20.41 -39.00
CA ARG A 23 2.23 19.09 -39.08
C ARG A 23 1.51 18.84 -37.77
N ARG A 24 0.18 18.76 -37.78
CA ARG A 24 -0.59 18.21 -36.65
C ARG A 24 -1.00 16.79 -37.01
N THR A 25 -0.50 15.83 -36.24
CA THR A 25 -1.01 14.46 -36.17
C THR A 25 -2.39 14.52 -35.53
N SER A 26 -3.45 14.10 -36.21
CA SER A 26 -4.69 13.74 -35.51
C SER A 26 -4.52 12.30 -35.04
N ALA A 27 -4.25 12.12 -33.75
CA ALA A 27 -4.36 10.81 -33.12
C ALA A 27 -5.83 10.36 -33.17
N ASP A 28 -6.06 9.05 -33.25
CA ASP A 28 -7.41 8.47 -33.18
C ASP A 28 -8.07 8.86 -31.84
N PRO A 29 -9.18 9.62 -31.86
CA PRO A 29 -9.87 10.04 -30.65
C PRO A 29 -10.35 8.86 -29.77
N ALA A 30 -10.67 7.72 -30.39
CA ALA A 30 -11.08 6.51 -29.67
C ALA A 30 -9.90 5.92 -28.89
N LEU A 31 -8.72 5.81 -29.51
CA LEU A 31 -7.49 5.34 -28.84
C LEU A 31 -7.05 6.30 -27.74
N GLY A 32 -7.14 7.62 -27.97
CA GLY A 32 -6.85 8.63 -26.95
C GLY A 32 -7.77 8.53 -25.74
N SER A 33 -9.07 8.28 -25.97
CA SER A 33 -10.06 8.07 -24.90
C SER A 33 -9.78 6.79 -24.13
N GLN A 34 -9.51 5.69 -24.83
CA GLN A 34 -9.16 4.41 -24.21
C GLN A 34 -7.92 4.53 -23.33
N TRP A 35 -6.86 5.19 -23.84
CA TRP A 35 -5.62 5.41 -23.10
C TRP A 35 -5.87 6.22 -21.82
N LEU A 36 -6.57 7.34 -21.93
CA LEU A 36 -6.81 8.20 -20.76
C LEU A 36 -7.70 7.54 -19.71
N ILE A 37 -8.75 6.82 -20.12
CA ILE A 37 -9.59 6.04 -19.20
C ILE A 37 -8.78 4.94 -18.52
N SER A 38 -7.82 4.33 -19.22
CA SER A 38 -6.90 3.35 -18.63
C SER A 38 -6.01 3.99 -17.56
N CYS A 39 -5.49 5.20 -17.82
CA CYS A 39 -4.71 5.96 -16.83
C CYS A 39 -5.54 6.32 -15.59
N LEU A 40 -6.77 6.81 -15.78
CA LEU A 40 -7.70 7.12 -14.68
C LEU A 40 -8.02 5.89 -13.82
N THR A 41 -8.34 4.77 -14.47
CA THR A 41 -8.66 3.51 -13.78
C THR A 41 -7.44 2.95 -13.03
N PHE A 42 -6.25 3.08 -13.61
CA PHE A 42 -5.02 2.68 -12.95
C PHE A 42 -4.77 3.49 -11.68
N VAL A 43 -4.83 4.82 -11.79
CA VAL A 43 -4.61 5.71 -10.64
C VAL A 43 -5.67 5.50 -9.56
N GLU A 44 -6.93 5.32 -9.94
CA GLU A 44 -8.01 5.01 -9.01
C GLU A 44 -7.73 3.75 -8.19
N ARG A 45 -7.27 2.68 -8.85
CA ARG A 45 -7.02 1.39 -8.20
C ARG A 45 -5.79 1.41 -7.31
N VAL A 46 -4.77 2.16 -7.69
CA VAL A 46 -3.49 2.18 -6.97
C VAL A 46 -3.51 3.22 -5.85
N PHE A 47 -4.02 4.43 -6.11
CA PHE A 47 -3.95 5.57 -5.20
C PHE A 47 -5.30 6.00 -4.63
N GLY A 48 -6.41 5.46 -5.13
CA GLY A 48 -7.77 5.85 -4.70
C GLY A 48 -8.34 7.05 -5.46
N LYS A 49 -9.67 7.21 -5.37
CA LYS A 49 -10.42 8.30 -6.01
C LYS A 49 -10.13 9.68 -5.43
N ASP A 50 -9.71 9.73 -4.17
CA ASP A 50 -9.45 10.98 -3.45
C ASP A 50 -7.99 11.44 -3.60
N SER A 51 -7.21 10.77 -4.48
CA SER A 51 -5.81 11.12 -4.72
C SER A 51 -5.67 12.34 -5.62
N ILE A 52 -4.64 13.16 -5.35
CA ILE A 52 -4.29 14.31 -6.18
C ILE A 52 -4.07 13.93 -7.64
N TYR A 53 -3.52 12.73 -7.90
CA TYR A 53 -3.31 12.24 -9.26
C TYR A 53 -4.64 11.95 -9.97
N TYR A 54 -5.63 11.38 -9.27
CA TYR A 54 -6.94 11.08 -9.85
C TYR A 54 -7.66 12.36 -10.22
N ASP A 55 -7.67 13.34 -9.30
CA ASP A 55 -8.29 14.64 -9.52
C ASP A 55 -7.67 15.41 -10.69
N GLU A 56 -6.34 15.44 -10.77
CA GLU A 56 -5.62 16.09 -11.88
C GLU A 56 -5.90 15.40 -13.23
N LEU A 57 -5.83 14.06 -13.30
CA LEU A 57 -6.16 13.33 -14.53
C LEU A 57 -7.61 13.55 -14.97
N LYS A 58 -8.55 13.58 -14.01
CA LYS A 58 -9.97 13.82 -14.29
C LYS A 58 -10.20 15.24 -14.82
N GLY A 59 -9.51 16.24 -14.26
CA GLY A 59 -9.54 17.62 -14.75
C GLY A 59 -8.92 17.81 -16.14
N LEU A 60 -7.96 16.95 -16.52
CA LEU A 60 -7.34 16.96 -17.85
C LEU A 60 -8.18 16.25 -18.91
N HIS A 61 -9.11 15.36 -18.52
CA HIS A 61 -9.91 14.56 -19.45
C HIS A 61 -10.63 15.34 -20.56
N PRO A 62 -11.41 16.39 -20.27
CA PRO A 62 -12.06 17.16 -21.33
C PRO A 62 -11.06 17.93 -22.21
N LYS A 63 -9.83 18.17 -21.74
CA LYS A 63 -8.82 19.00 -22.42
C LYS A 63 -7.99 18.21 -23.43
N VAL A 64 -7.86 16.89 -23.26
CA VAL A 64 -7.11 16.00 -24.17
C VAL A 64 -7.70 15.99 -25.60
N PHE A 65 -9.02 16.18 -25.72
CA PHE A 65 -9.71 16.21 -27.02
C PHE A 65 -9.97 17.63 -27.54
N SER A 66 -9.37 18.64 -26.90
CA SER A 66 -9.48 20.05 -27.30
C SER A 66 -8.39 20.46 -28.30
N THR A 67 -8.45 21.72 -28.76
CA THR A 67 -7.40 22.33 -29.60
C THR A 67 -6.02 22.37 -28.94
N GLU A 68 -5.97 22.20 -27.61
CA GLU A 68 -4.77 22.13 -26.76
C GLU A 68 -4.40 20.69 -26.35
N GLY A 69 -4.98 19.67 -27.00
CA GLY A 69 -4.84 18.27 -26.62
C GLY A 69 -3.40 17.78 -26.41
N TRP A 70 -2.43 18.30 -27.18
CA TRP A 70 -1.01 17.96 -27.00
C TRP A 70 -0.46 18.37 -25.63
N VAL A 71 -0.78 19.59 -25.18
CA VAL A 71 -0.35 20.11 -23.87
C VAL A 71 -1.03 19.33 -22.75
N ALA A 72 -2.29 18.94 -22.94
CA ALA A 72 -3.00 18.10 -21.97
C ALA A 72 -2.36 16.71 -21.86
N VAL A 73 -1.93 16.09 -22.96
CA VAL A 73 -1.22 14.80 -22.96
C VAL A 73 0.12 14.90 -22.22
N GLU A 74 0.90 15.97 -22.44
CA GLU A 74 2.16 16.20 -21.71
C GLU A 74 1.91 16.33 -20.19
N LYS A 75 0.83 17.00 -19.79
CA LYS A 75 0.43 17.11 -18.38
C LYS A 75 0.00 15.76 -17.79
N VAL A 76 -0.77 14.96 -18.54
CA VAL A 76 -1.13 13.59 -18.13
C VAL A 76 0.14 12.76 -17.88
N ILE A 77 1.14 12.83 -18.78
CA ILE A 77 2.42 12.16 -18.58
C ILE A 77 3.15 12.66 -17.33
N GLY A 78 3.11 13.98 -17.06
CA GLY A 78 3.69 14.57 -15.85
C GLY A 78 3.06 14.01 -14.56
N VAL A 79 1.72 13.93 -14.51
CA VAL A 79 0.98 13.34 -13.38
C VAL A 79 1.34 11.86 -13.19
N LEU A 80 1.41 11.09 -14.29
CA LEU A 80 1.78 9.67 -14.22
C LEU A 80 3.24 9.46 -13.76
N LYS A 81 4.16 10.36 -14.11
CA LYS A 81 5.54 10.33 -13.61
C LYS A 81 5.59 10.61 -12.12
N ALA A 82 4.88 11.62 -11.63
CA ALA A 82 4.79 11.90 -10.20
C ALA A 82 4.20 10.70 -9.44
N ALA A 83 3.08 10.15 -9.92
CA ALA A 83 2.48 8.96 -9.33
C ALA A 83 3.44 7.75 -9.32
N LYS A 84 4.20 7.53 -10.41
CA LYS A 84 5.23 6.49 -10.48
C LYS A 84 6.35 6.73 -9.47
N ASP A 85 6.86 7.95 -9.37
CA ASP A 85 7.93 8.29 -8.45
C ASP A 85 7.47 8.09 -7.00
N ASP A 86 6.25 8.50 -6.65
CA ASP A 86 5.69 8.31 -5.31
C ASP A 86 5.40 6.83 -5.00
N TYR A 87 5.00 6.05 -6.01
CA TYR A 87 4.89 4.60 -5.91
C TYR A 87 6.26 3.95 -5.60
N GLU A 88 7.29 4.30 -6.38
CA GLU A 88 8.63 3.72 -6.27
C GLU A 88 9.34 4.17 -5.00
N ASN A 89 9.06 5.38 -4.51
CA ASN A 89 9.65 5.92 -3.29
C ASN A 89 8.85 5.61 -2.02
N GLY A 90 7.78 4.79 -2.11
CA GLY A 90 7.16 4.15 -0.95
C GLY A 90 5.95 4.85 -0.34
N TYR A 91 5.33 5.82 -1.00
CA TYR A 91 4.14 6.51 -0.48
C TYR A 91 2.97 5.53 -0.22
N LEU A 92 2.82 4.51 -1.07
CA LEU A 92 1.84 3.44 -0.86
C LEU A 92 2.18 2.53 0.33
N SER A 93 3.46 2.41 0.67
CA SER A 93 3.87 1.66 1.86
C SER A 93 3.46 2.40 3.13
N GLU A 94 3.42 3.73 3.11
CA GLU A 94 2.90 4.55 4.22
C GLU A 94 1.40 4.33 4.39
N THR A 95 0.61 4.42 3.31
CA THR A 95 -0.84 4.13 3.37
C THR A 95 -1.13 2.71 3.86
N GLN A 96 -0.42 1.70 3.37
CA GLN A 96 -0.57 0.32 3.84
C GLN A 96 -0.18 0.16 5.31
N THR A 97 0.76 0.97 5.79
CA THR A 97 1.21 0.98 7.18
C THR A 97 0.15 1.56 8.09
N LEU A 98 -0.47 2.68 7.71
CA LEU A 98 -1.60 3.27 8.43
C LEU A 98 -2.79 2.32 8.52
N ILE A 99 -3.17 1.71 7.40
CA ILE A 99 -4.26 0.71 7.37
C ILE A 99 -3.91 -0.49 8.26
N ALA A 100 -2.66 -0.97 8.22
CA ALA A 100 -2.23 -2.06 9.10
C ALA A 100 -2.33 -1.67 10.57
N ALA A 101 -1.93 -0.45 10.94
CA ALA A 101 -2.02 0.04 12.31
C ALA A 101 -3.48 0.13 12.80
N GLU A 102 -4.40 0.63 11.97
CA GLU A 102 -5.84 0.68 12.28
C GLU A 102 -6.41 -0.73 12.51
N VAL A 103 -6.15 -1.65 11.58
CA VAL A 103 -6.59 -3.05 11.71
C VAL A 103 -5.99 -3.73 12.95
N PHE A 104 -4.73 -3.45 13.27
CA PHE A 104 -4.11 -3.99 14.48
C PHE A 104 -4.74 -3.45 15.76
N GLU A 105 -5.09 -2.16 15.81
CA GLU A 105 -5.78 -1.60 16.97
C GLU A 105 -7.15 -2.24 17.16
N ASP A 106 -7.95 -2.40 16.10
CA ASP A 106 -9.25 -3.07 16.17
C ASP A 106 -9.15 -4.49 16.76
N PHE A 107 -8.12 -5.26 16.38
CA PHE A 107 -7.90 -6.60 16.94
C PHE A 107 -7.41 -6.56 18.39
N LEU A 108 -6.62 -5.56 18.77
CA LEU A 108 -6.17 -5.39 20.16
C LEU A 108 -7.32 -4.96 21.06
N GLU A 109 -8.25 -4.13 20.58
CA GLU A 109 -9.49 -3.81 21.28
C GLU A 109 -10.38 -5.05 21.46
N GLN A 110 -10.50 -5.90 20.43
CA GLN A 110 -11.21 -7.20 20.55
C GLN A 110 -10.54 -8.13 21.57
N SER A 111 -9.20 -8.18 21.57
CA SER A 111 -8.43 -8.94 22.55
C SER A 111 -8.72 -8.46 23.99
N GLU A 112 -8.72 -7.15 24.19
CA GLU A 112 -9.03 -6.52 25.48
C GLU A 112 -10.46 -6.78 25.92
N HIS A 113 -11.42 -6.74 24.98
CA HIS A 113 -12.81 -7.12 25.25
C HIS A 113 -12.94 -8.56 25.75
N LEU A 114 -12.28 -9.52 25.09
CA LEU A 114 -12.27 -10.93 25.50
C LEU A 114 -11.61 -11.11 26.88
N LEU A 115 -10.51 -10.40 27.14
CA LEU A 115 -9.83 -10.41 28.43
C LEU A 115 -10.77 -9.95 29.56
N ASN A 116 -11.52 -8.88 29.32
CA ASN A 116 -12.49 -8.32 30.25
C ASN A 116 -13.68 -9.25 30.53
N GLN A 117 -14.05 -10.07 29.55
CA GLN A 117 -15.06 -11.13 29.71
C GLN A 117 -14.51 -12.42 30.37
N GLY A 118 -13.22 -12.47 30.68
CA GLY A 118 -12.57 -13.63 31.31
C GLY A 118 -12.03 -14.67 30.33
N TYR A 119 -12.09 -14.41 29.02
CA TYR A 119 -11.57 -15.29 27.97
C TYR A 119 -10.09 -15.02 27.66
N PHE A 120 -9.23 -15.05 28.69
CA PHE A 120 -7.83 -14.60 28.57
C PHE A 120 -6.97 -15.48 27.63
N THR A 121 -7.25 -16.78 27.49
CA THR A 121 -6.58 -17.61 26.48
C THR A 121 -6.93 -17.16 25.06
N ALA A 122 -8.19 -16.81 24.80
CA ALA A 122 -8.61 -16.32 23.48
C ALA A 122 -8.03 -14.92 23.19
N ALA A 123 -8.02 -14.04 24.20
CA ALA A 123 -7.34 -12.75 24.12
C ALA A 123 -5.85 -12.90 23.76
N ALA A 124 -5.13 -13.79 24.46
CA ALA A 124 -3.73 -14.06 24.17
C ALA A 124 -3.48 -14.55 22.73
N VAL A 125 -4.38 -15.38 22.19
CA VAL A 125 -4.31 -15.82 20.78
C VAL A 125 -4.48 -14.64 19.83
N ILE A 126 -5.47 -13.76 20.04
CA ILE A 126 -5.70 -12.59 19.17
C ILE A 126 -4.51 -11.62 19.24
N ALA A 127 -4.07 -11.21 20.44
CA ALA A 127 -2.91 -10.34 20.59
C ALA A 127 -1.64 -10.95 19.98
N GLY A 128 -1.47 -12.26 20.13
CA GLY A 128 -0.36 -13.01 19.56
C GLY A 128 -0.39 -13.08 18.03
N SER A 129 -1.58 -13.18 17.44
CA SER A 129 -1.77 -13.09 15.99
C SER A 129 -1.43 -11.71 15.44
N VAL A 130 -1.80 -10.65 16.16
CA VAL A 130 -1.42 -9.27 15.82
C VAL A 130 0.11 -9.13 15.83
N LEU A 131 0.80 -9.60 16.87
CA LEU A 131 2.26 -9.60 16.94
C LEU A 131 2.90 -10.36 15.77
N GLU A 132 2.40 -11.55 15.45
CA GLU A 132 2.92 -12.37 14.35
C GLU A 132 2.79 -11.66 12.99
N ASP A 133 1.64 -11.04 12.72
CA ASP A 133 1.41 -10.32 11.47
C ASP A 133 2.25 -9.02 11.39
N GLY A 134 2.38 -8.29 12.51
CA GLY A 134 3.28 -7.15 12.58
C GLY A 134 4.74 -7.53 12.30
N LEU A 135 5.25 -8.60 12.91
CA LEU A 135 6.61 -9.08 12.62
C LEU A 135 6.78 -9.47 11.15
N ARG A 136 5.79 -10.16 10.57
CA ARG A 136 5.77 -10.54 9.16
C ARG A 136 5.84 -9.31 8.24
N LYS A 137 4.98 -8.32 8.45
CA LYS A 137 4.98 -7.08 7.67
C LYS A 137 6.30 -6.31 7.82
N LEU A 138 6.85 -6.28 9.03
CA LEU A 138 8.12 -5.61 9.29
C LEU A 138 9.30 -6.30 8.59
N CYS A 139 9.35 -7.64 8.58
CA CYS A 139 10.31 -8.40 7.79
C CYS A 139 10.23 -8.04 6.31
N LEU A 140 9.03 -8.04 5.72
CA LEU A 140 8.83 -7.69 4.31
C LEU A 140 9.28 -6.26 4.01
N ARG A 141 8.96 -5.29 4.88
CA ARG A 141 9.41 -3.89 4.73
C ARG A 141 10.92 -3.75 4.78
N LYS A 142 11.60 -4.61 5.55
CA LYS A 142 13.07 -4.63 5.67
C LYS A 142 13.76 -5.52 4.63
N GLY A 143 13.02 -6.05 3.65
CA GLY A 143 13.56 -6.90 2.59
C GLY A 143 14.02 -8.28 3.07
N ILE A 144 13.52 -8.75 4.22
CA ILE A 144 13.84 -10.07 4.76
C ILE A 144 12.94 -11.11 4.07
N THR A 145 13.56 -12.06 3.36
CA THR A 145 12.84 -13.17 2.71
C THR A 145 12.29 -14.13 3.76
N LEU A 146 10.99 -14.38 3.70
CA LEU A 146 10.28 -15.30 4.59
C LEU A 146 10.10 -16.68 3.96
N SER A 147 10.07 -17.73 4.79
CA SER A 147 9.68 -19.07 4.35
C SER A 147 8.16 -19.15 4.10
N THR A 148 7.70 -20.27 3.53
CA THR A 148 6.27 -20.50 3.25
C THR A 148 5.39 -20.49 4.51
N LYS A 149 5.96 -20.90 5.66
CA LYS A 149 5.34 -20.83 6.99
C LYS A 149 6.36 -20.25 7.97
N PRO A 150 6.54 -18.93 8.00
CA PRO A 150 7.55 -18.31 8.85
C PRO A 150 7.14 -18.46 10.31
N LYS A 151 8.10 -18.86 11.14
CA LYS A 151 7.90 -18.96 12.58
C LYS A 151 8.18 -17.61 13.22
N LEU A 152 7.39 -17.25 14.22
CA LEU A 152 7.54 -15.98 14.95
C LEU A 152 8.96 -15.80 15.50
N ASP A 153 9.54 -16.83 16.12
CA ASP A 153 10.91 -16.77 16.66
C ASP A 153 11.98 -16.51 15.59
N MET A 154 11.79 -17.06 14.39
CA MET A 154 12.70 -16.82 13.26
C MET A 154 12.60 -15.38 12.77
N MET A 155 11.38 -14.88 12.58
CA MET A 155 11.15 -13.48 12.20
C MET A 155 11.76 -12.52 13.23
N ASN A 156 11.57 -12.80 14.52
CA ASN A 156 12.15 -12.01 15.60
C ASN A 156 13.69 -12.01 15.55
N ALA A 157 14.30 -13.17 15.35
CA ALA A 157 15.75 -13.29 15.25
C ALA A 157 16.32 -12.55 14.02
N ASP A 158 15.67 -12.66 12.87
CA ASP A 158 16.12 -12.00 11.63
C ASP A 158 16.00 -10.47 11.73
N LEU A 159 14.94 -9.95 12.34
CA LEU A 159 14.76 -8.52 12.60
C LEU A 159 15.81 -7.96 13.59
N ALA A 160 16.12 -8.71 14.65
CA ALA A 160 17.20 -8.33 15.57
C ALA A 160 18.57 -8.35 14.87
N LYS A 161 18.84 -9.38 14.07
CA LYS A 161 20.09 -9.55 13.32
C LYS A 161 20.32 -8.44 12.30
N THR A 162 19.26 -7.92 11.71
CA THR A 162 19.32 -6.79 10.76
C THR A 162 19.36 -5.42 11.46
N GLY A 163 19.36 -5.38 12.79
CA GLY A 163 19.49 -4.16 13.58
C GLY A 163 18.20 -3.34 13.68
N VAL A 164 17.04 -3.91 13.33
CA VAL A 164 15.74 -3.23 13.46
C VAL A 164 15.45 -2.92 14.93
N TYR A 165 15.88 -3.79 15.83
CA TYR A 165 15.86 -3.55 17.26
C TYR A 165 16.96 -4.29 18.00
N ASN A 166 17.19 -3.87 19.25
CA ASN A 166 18.26 -4.40 20.10
C ASN A 166 17.89 -5.75 20.75
N LEU A 167 18.88 -6.37 21.40
CA LEU A 167 18.73 -7.65 22.10
C LEU A 167 17.67 -7.63 23.20
N LEU A 168 17.46 -6.48 23.86
CA LEU A 168 16.43 -6.35 24.89
C LEU A 168 15.04 -6.51 24.29
N LYS A 169 14.76 -5.81 23.19
CA LYS A 169 13.48 -5.93 22.46
C LYS A 169 13.29 -7.34 21.91
N GLN A 170 14.35 -7.97 21.39
CA GLN A 170 14.30 -9.35 20.93
C GLN A 170 13.83 -10.30 22.04
N LYS A 171 14.39 -10.18 23.25
CA LYS A 171 14.00 -10.99 24.42
C LYS A 171 12.56 -10.72 24.86
N GLN A 172 12.11 -9.48 24.82
CA GLN A 172 10.71 -9.13 25.08
C GLN A 172 9.77 -9.85 24.11
N ILE A 173 10.05 -9.76 22.80
CA ILE A 173 9.24 -10.42 21.77
C ILE A 173 9.27 -11.95 21.92
N THR A 174 10.40 -12.53 22.30
CA THR A 174 10.48 -13.98 22.60
C THR A 174 9.55 -14.38 23.75
N ALA A 175 9.44 -13.57 24.80
CA ALA A 175 8.51 -13.85 25.91
C ALA A 175 7.05 -13.79 25.44
N LEU A 176 6.69 -12.81 24.60
CA LEU A 176 5.35 -12.71 24.01
C LEU A 176 5.04 -13.90 23.10
N ALA A 177 6.04 -14.38 22.34
CA ALA A 177 5.92 -15.54 21.47
C ALA A 177 5.64 -16.84 22.24
N ASP A 178 6.32 -17.03 23.38
CA ASP A 178 6.10 -18.16 24.27
C ASP A 178 4.68 -18.16 24.86
N LEU A 179 4.22 -17.00 25.34
CA LEU A 179 2.86 -16.84 25.86
C LEU A 179 1.82 -17.18 24.77
N ARG A 180 1.96 -16.59 23.57
CA ARG A 180 1.10 -16.89 22.42
C ARG A 180 1.09 -18.38 22.10
N ASN A 181 2.26 -19.04 22.07
CA ASN A 181 2.36 -20.46 21.75
C ASN A 181 1.66 -21.32 22.80
N LYS A 182 1.82 -21.02 24.08
CA LYS A 182 1.08 -21.70 25.16
C LYS A 182 -0.43 -21.54 24.95
N ALA A 183 -0.91 -20.31 24.72
CA ALA A 183 -2.32 -20.03 24.51
C ALA A 183 -2.90 -20.75 23.27
N ALA A 184 -2.21 -20.70 22.13
CA ALA A 184 -2.64 -21.33 20.88
C ALA A 184 -2.68 -22.86 20.94
N HIS A 185 -1.90 -23.47 21.83
CA HIS A 185 -1.92 -24.91 22.08
C HIS A 185 -2.80 -25.31 23.28
N GLY A 186 -3.55 -24.38 23.88
CA GLY A 186 -4.39 -24.63 25.05
C GLY A 186 -3.61 -25.02 26.30
N LEU A 187 -2.33 -24.65 26.37
CA LEU A 187 -1.46 -24.88 27.50
C LEU A 187 -1.63 -23.76 28.54
N GLY A 188 -1.41 -24.08 29.81
CA GLY A 188 -1.37 -23.09 30.89
C GLY A 188 0.01 -22.43 31.04
N GLY A 189 0.26 -21.86 32.22
CA GLY A 189 1.56 -21.26 32.57
C GLY A 189 1.66 -19.76 32.28
N PHE A 190 0.51 -19.07 32.21
CA PHE A 190 0.37 -17.63 32.17
C PHE A 190 -0.94 -17.24 32.88
N THR A 191 -1.00 -16.00 33.34
CA THR A 191 -2.10 -15.42 34.12
C THR A 191 -2.90 -14.43 33.28
N LYS A 192 -4.02 -13.93 33.81
CA LYS A 192 -4.79 -12.85 33.16
C LYS A 192 -3.93 -11.59 33.04
N GLU A 193 -3.12 -11.30 34.07
CA GLU A 193 -2.23 -10.15 34.17
C GLU A 193 -1.08 -10.23 33.14
N ASP A 194 -0.57 -11.43 32.86
CA ASP A 194 0.39 -11.65 31.79
C ASP A 194 -0.20 -11.33 30.41
N VAL A 195 -1.48 -11.67 30.19
CA VAL A 195 -2.19 -11.37 28.94
C VAL A 195 -2.50 -9.87 28.82
N ASP A 196 -2.89 -9.21 29.90
CA ASP A 196 -3.05 -7.76 29.92
C ASP A 196 -1.75 -7.03 29.55
N SER A 197 -0.64 -7.47 30.15
CA SER A 197 0.70 -6.97 29.83
C SER A 197 1.07 -7.23 28.37
N MET A 198 0.75 -8.42 27.86
CA MET A 198 0.96 -8.77 26.45
C MET A 198 0.21 -7.84 25.50
N ILE A 199 -1.08 -7.56 25.73
CA ILE A 199 -1.87 -6.65 24.88
C ILE A 199 -1.19 -5.28 24.83
N ASN A 200 -0.80 -4.76 25.97
CA ASN A 200 -0.15 -3.45 26.06
C ASN A 200 1.23 -3.42 25.38
N ASP A 201 2.02 -4.48 25.50
CA ASP A 201 3.33 -4.57 24.85
C ASP A 201 3.23 -4.78 23.34
N VAL A 202 2.23 -5.53 22.86
CA VAL A 202 1.95 -5.65 21.42
C VAL A 202 1.45 -4.32 20.86
N ARG A 203 0.57 -3.60 21.57
CA ARG A 203 0.12 -2.25 21.19
C ARG A 203 1.29 -1.27 21.10
N ARG A 204 2.21 -1.33 22.06
CA ARG A 204 3.45 -0.53 22.03
C ARG A 204 4.31 -0.89 20.82
N PHE A 205 4.48 -2.18 20.54
CA PHE A 205 5.22 -2.63 19.37
C PHE A 205 4.60 -2.10 18.06
N MET A 206 3.28 -2.19 17.88
CA MET A 206 2.64 -1.67 16.67
C MET A 206 2.87 -0.17 16.50
N ARG A 207 2.78 0.60 17.60
CA ARG A 207 3.07 2.02 17.59
C ARG A 207 4.52 2.35 17.22
N ASP A 208 5.48 1.60 17.77
CA ASP A 208 6.91 1.87 17.55
C ASP A 208 7.35 1.59 16.10
N TYR A 209 6.64 0.74 15.35
CA TYR A 209 7.05 0.27 14.01
C TYR A 209 6.05 0.52 12.87
N PHE A 210 4.82 0.93 13.17
CA PHE A 210 3.74 1.11 12.19
C PHE A 210 2.98 2.44 12.33
N SER A 211 3.45 3.35 13.19
CA SER A 211 2.93 4.73 13.29
C SER A 211 3.88 5.74 12.66
#